data_AF-A0A2G5V8J5-F1
#
_entry.id   AF-A0A2G5V8J5-F1
#
_cell.length_a   1.000
_cell.length_b   1.000
_cell.length_c   1.000
_cell.angle_alpha   90.00
_cell.angle_beta   90.00
_cell.angle_gamma   90.00
#
_symmetry.space_group_name_H-M   'P 1'
#
loop_
_entity.id
_entity.type
_entity.pdbx_description
1 polymer ?
#
loop_
_entity_poly.entity_id
_entity_poly.type
_entity_poly.pdbx_seq_one_letter_code
_entity_poly.pdbx_strand_id
1 'polypeptide(L)'
;MGTKLTGVASAVESQWIVGRVKADVKALNNWEGYWIDGERNTSTSDFVWTDGYTTGNSALDSSNAEFSYKDHLWTEDENCLIAAKFPNSQTINDVSCNNAIGVWGAVCGYQLN
;
A
#
# COMPACT_ATOMS: atom_id res chain seq x y z
N MET A 1 -0.33 17.39 16.66
CA MET A 1 -0.98 16.09 16.35
C MET A 1 -1.63 16.25 15.00
N GLY A 2 -1.11 15.58 13.98
CA GLY A 2 -1.66 15.60 12.63
C GLY A 2 -1.76 14.17 12.13
N THR A 3 -2.86 13.83 11.50
CA THR A 3 -3.01 12.56 10.79
C THR A 3 -2.15 12.60 9.54
N LYS A 4 -1.34 11.57 9.33
CA LYS A 4 -0.57 11.37 8.09
C LYS A 4 -1.07 10.12 7.39
N LEU A 5 -0.76 9.99 6.10
CA LEU A 5 -0.79 8.68 5.45
C LEU A 5 0.07 7.72 6.29
N THR A 6 -0.45 6.53 6.60
CA THR A 6 0.18 5.61 7.56
C THR A 6 0.87 4.46 6.86
N GLY A 7 2.05 4.10 7.38
CA GLY A 7 2.70 2.84 7.08
C GLY A 7 1.91 1.69 7.70
N VAL A 8 2.25 0.48 7.28
CA VAL A 8 1.57 -0.75 7.70
C VAL A 8 2.58 -1.70 8.31
N ALA A 9 2.55 -1.90 9.62
CA ALA A 9 3.61 -2.59 10.33
C ALA A 9 3.65 -4.11 10.06
N SER A 10 2.50 -4.70 9.71
CA SER A 10 2.36 -6.16 9.58
C SER A 10 1.39 -6.63 8.51
N ALA A 11 1.57 -7.86 8.04
CA ALA A 11 0.64 -8.51 7.11
C ALA A 11 -0.80 -8.62 7.67
N VAL A 12 -0.96 -8.78 8.99
CA VAL A 12 -2.29 -8.81 9.64
C VAL A 12 -2.98 -7.45 9.51
N GLU A 13 -2.23 -6.37 9.67
CA GLU A 13 -2.74 -5.02 9.53
C GLU A 13 -3.14 -4.70 8.08
N SER A 14 -2.33 -5.10 7.09
CA SER A 14 -2.69 -4.91 5.67
C SER A 14 -3.93 -5.73 5.29
N GLN A 15 -4.07 -6.96 5.78
CA GLN A 15 -5.27 -7.78 5.59
C GLN A 15 -6.52 -7.12 6.19
N TRP A 16 -6.39 -6.54 7.39
CA TRP A 16 -7.48 -5.79 8.02
C TRP A 16 -7.89 -4.59 7.15
N ILE A 17 -6.93 -3.81 6.64
CA ILE A 17 -7.19 -2.69 5.73
C ILE A 17 -7.93 -3.18 4.48
N VAL A 18 -7.43 -4.22 3.81
CA VAL A 18 -8.08 -4.78 2.60
C VAL A 18 -9.50 -5.29 2.90
N GLY A 19 -9.73 -5.84 4.08
CA GLY A 19 -11.07 -6.20 4.56
C GLY A 19 -12.02 -4.99 4.62
N ARG A 20 -11.51 -3.83 5.05
CA ARG A 20 -12.26 -2.56 5.04
C ARG A 20 -12.53 -2.07 3.62
N VAL A 21 -11.52 -2.08 2.73
CA VAL A 21 -11.71 -1.68 1.32
C VAL A 21 -12.82 -2.52 0.67
N LYS A 22 -12.80 -3.85 0.87
CA LYS A 22 -13.82 -4.77 0.33
C LYS A 22 -15.23 -4.52 0.89
N ALA A 23 -15.33 -4.05 2.13
CA ALA A 23 -16.62 -3.72 2.75
C ALA A 23 -17.17 -2.38 2.23
N ASP A 24 -16.30 -1.41 2.00
CA ASP A 24 -16.67 -0.05 1.59
C ASP A 24 -16.93 0.05 0.08
N VAL A 25 -16.20 -0.71 -0.75
CA VAL A 25 -16.25 -0.64 -2.23
C VAL A 25 -16.98 -1.86 -2.81
N LYS A 26 -18.25 -1.69 -3.20
CA LYS A 26 -19.15 -2.77 -3.65
C LYS A 26 -18.67 -3.58 -4.87
N ALA A 27 -17.83 -3.02 -5.73
CA ALA A 27 -17.37 -3.64 -6.97
C ALA A 27 -15.85 -3.51 -7.14
N LEU A 28 -15.11 -3.75 -6.06
CA LEU A 28 -13.65 -3.65 -6.05
C LEU A 28 -13.02 -4.70 -6.99
N ASN A 29 -12.27 -4.25 -8.00
CA ASN A 29 -11.50 -5.15 -8.86
C ASN A 29 -10.20 -5.59 -8.20
N ASN A 30 -9.50 -6.54 -8.81
CA ASN A 30 -8.14 -6.85 -8.37
C ASN A 30 -7.24 -5.63 -8.62
N TRP A 31 -6.22 -5.48 -7.78
CA TRP A 31 -5.25 -4.39 -7.80
C TRP A 31 -5.83 -3.02 -7.41
N GLU A 32 -7.09 -2.97 -6.98
CA GLU A 32 -7.73 -1.75 -6.47
C GLU A 32 -7.71 -1.71 -4.94
N GLY A 33 -7.60 -0.51 -4.37
CA GLY A 33 -7.28 -0.37 -2.95
C GLY A 33 -7.42 1.02 -2.35
N TYR A 34 -6.84 1.17 -1.16
CA TYR A 34 -6.62 2.47 -0.51
C TYR A 34 -5.13 2.80 -0.49
N TRP A 35 -4.80 4.08 -0.64
CA TRP A 35 -3.46 4.60 -0.39
C TRP A 35 -3.00 4.27 1.03
N ILE A 36 -1.77 3.79 1.11
CA ILE A 36 -0.99 3.65 2.35
C ILE A 36 0.34 4.37 2.15
N ASP A 37 1.04 4.67 3.24
CA ASP A 37 2.36 5.26 3.15
C ASP A 37 3.35 4.25 2.56
N GLY A 38 4.48 4.74 2.07
CA GLY A 38 5.57 3.93 1.56
C GLY A 38 6.10 4.48 0.25
N GLU A 39 7.39 4.79 0.25
CA GLU A 39 8.09 5.25 -0.94
C GLU A 39 9.24 4.31 -1.28
N ARG A 40 9.51 4.16 -2.58
CA ARG A 40 10.66 3.37 -3.02
C ARG A 40 11.96 4.10 -2.71
N ASN A 41 12.85 3.44 -1.98
CA ASN A 41 14.21 3.87 -1.76
C ASN A 41 15.00 3.79 -3.07
N THR A 42 15.46 4.93 -3.58
CA THR A 42 16.18 5.03 -4.86
C THR A 42 17.55 4.33 -4.85
N SER A 43 18.10 4.01 -3.68
CA SER A 43 19.40 3.36 -3.56
C SER A 43 19.31 1.84 -3.51
N THR A 44 18.24 1.27 -2.93
CA THR A 44 18.06 -0.19 -2.79
C THR A 44 16.95 -0.75 -3.66
N SER A 45 16.08 0.10 -4.20
CA SER A 45 14.82 -0.24 -4.85
C SER A 45 13.76 -0.88 -3.95
N ASP A 46 14.00 -0.97 -2.64
CA ASP A 46 13.02 -1.45 -1.65
C ASP A 46 12.07 -0.33 -1.21
N PHE A 47 10.91 -0.67 -0.65
CA PHE A 47 10.02 0.30 -0.02
C PHE A 47 10.40 0.58 1.43
N VAL A 48 10.20 1.84 1.85
CA VAL A 48 10.35 2.28 3.23
C VAL A 48 9.16 3.12 3.66
N TRP A 49 8.73 2.98 4.92
CA TRP A 49 7.74 3.87 5.51
C TRP A 49 8.35 5.25 5.78
N THR A 50 7.60 6.31 5.49
CA THR A 50 8.01 7.72 5.63
C THR A 50 7.21 8.47 6.69
N ASP A 51 6.17 7.84 7.26
CA ASP A 51 5.29 8.43 8.26
C ASP A 51 6.00 8.86 9.56
N GLY A 52 7.16 8.26 9.83
CA GLY A 52 8.06 8.55 10.95
C GLY A 52 7.74 7.78 12.23
N TYR A 53 6.78 6.84 12.21
CA TYR A 53 6.40 6.07 13.40
C TYR A 53 6.14 4.58 13.14
N THR A 54 5.95 4.15 11.89
CA THR A 54 5.84 2.73 11.58
C THR A 54 7.22 2.08 11.63
N THR A 55 7.37 1.06 12.47
CA THR A 55 8.66 0.37 12.70
C THR A 55 8.67 -1.09 12.22
N GLY A 56 7.51 -1.69 11.94
CA GLY A 56 7.40 -3.05 11.42
C GLY A 56 7.41 -3.07 9.88
N ASN A 57 8.05 -4.09 9.29
CA ASN A 57 8.16 -4.22 7.83
C ASN A 57 7.58 -5.52 7.27
N SER A 58 6.98 -6.39 8.09
CA SER A 58 6.48 -7.68 7.58
C SER A 58 5.29 -7.56 6.62
N ALA A 59 4.68 -6.37 6.53
CA ALA A 59 3.71 -6.09 5.47
C ALA A 59 4.36 -6.01 4.08
N LEU A 60 5.64 -5.66 3.99
CA LEU A 60 6.40 -5.53 2.74
C LEU A 60 7.04 -6.86 2.28
N ASP A 61 6.92 -7.93 3.06
CA ASP A 61 7.44 -9.24 2.69
C ASP A 61 6.79 -9.74 1.39
N SER A 62 7.55 -10.41 0.52
CA SER A 62 7.07 -10.88 -0.79
C SER A 62 5.95 -11.93 -0.73
N SER A 63 5.70 -12.51 0.45
CA SER A 63 4.54 -13.37 0.70
C SER A 63 3.24 -12.58 0.90
N ASN A 64 3.33 -11.29 1.20
CA ASN A 64 2.22 -10.37 1.46
C ASN A 64 2.15 -9.19 0.48
N ALA A 65 3.24 -8.83 -0.17
CA ALA A 65 3.31 -7.73 -1.13
C ALA A 65 3.84 -8.19 -2.48
N GLU A 66 3.39 -7.53 -3.54
CA GLU A 66 3.89 -7.71 -4.90
C GLU A 66 4.35 -6.36 -5.44
N PHE A 67 5.62 -6.29 -5.88
CA PHE A 67 6.24 -5.07 -6.38
C PHE A 67 6.78 -5.31 -7.78
N SER A 68 6.26 -4.56 -8.75
CA SER A 68 6.60 -4.66 -10.18
C SER A 68 7.68 -3.67 -10.60
N TYR A 69 7.88 -2.57 -9.84
CA TYR A 69 8.61 -1.35 -10.20
C TYR A 69 7.99 -0.51 -11.33
N LYS A 70 7.23 -1.14 -12.23
CA LYS A 70 6.67 -0.52 -13.43
C LYS A 70 5.24 -0.99 -13.63
N ASP A 71 4.42 -0.08 -14.11
CA ASP A 71 3.05 -0.42 -14.49
C ASP A 71 3.03 -1.52 -15.57
N HIS A 72 1.88 -2.17 -15.75
CA HIS A 72 1.74 -3.27 -16.69
C HIS A 72 2.11 -2.93 -18.15
N LEU A 73 2.10 -1.64 -18.53
CA LEU A 73 2.51 -1.17 -19.87
C LEU A 73 3.99 -0.75 -19.93
N TRP A 74 4.73 -0.80 -18.83
CA TRP A 74 6.14 -0.40 -18.72
C TRP A 74 6.39 1.10 -19.04
N THR A 75 5.39 1.94 -18.80
CA THR A 75 5.39 3.37 -19.11
C THR A 75 5.63 4.26 -17.89
N GLU A 76 5.21 3.84 -16.69
CA GLU A 76 5.31 4.64 -15.46
C GLU A 76 6.01 3.86 -14.35
N ASP A 77 6.82 4.57 -13.54
CA ASP A 77 7.43 3.99 -12.35
C ASP A 77 6.40 3.90 -11.22
N GLU A 78 6.35 2.74 -10.57
CA GLU A 78 5.44 2.44 -9.45
C GLU A 78 6.21 2.58 -8.14
N ASN A 79 6.18 3.79 -7.57
CA ASN A 79 6.99 4.18 -6.41
C ASN A 79 6.16 4.52 -5.16
N CYS A 80 4.85 4.31 -5.21
CA CYS A 80 3.92 4.51 -4.09
C CYS A 80 3.12 3.23 -3.82
N LEU A 81 2.50 3.12 -2.64
CA LEU A 81 1.84 1.88 -2.21
C LEU A 81 0.33 2.03 -2.01
N ILE A 82 -0.40 0.96 -2.36
CA ILE A 82 -1.79 0.78 -1.97
C ILE A 82 -1.98 -0.55 -1.23
N ALA A 83 -2.85 -0.55 -0.23
CA ALA A 83 -3.42 -1.78 0.31
C ALA A 83 -4.58 -2.21 -0.60
N ALA A 84 -4.37 -3.29 -1.35
CA ALA A 84 -5.21 -3.65 -2.49
C ALA A 84 -5.80 -5.05 -2.38
N LYS A 85 -6.92 -5.25 -3.09
CA LYS A 85 -7.45 -6.59 -3.32
C LYS A 85 -6.59 -7.32 -4.34
N PHE A 86 -6.08 -8.49 -3.98
CA PHE A 86 -5.44 -9.40 -4.92
C PHE A 86 -6.29 -10.64 -5.19
N PRO A 87 -6.00 -11.38 -6.28
CA PRO A 87 -6.54 -12.73 -6.49
C PRO A 87 -5.92 -13.79 -5.57
N ASN A 88 -4.78 -13.50 -4.93
CA ASN A 88 -4.00 -14.39 -4.07
C ASN A 88 -3.93 -13.83 -2.63
N SER A 89 -2.93 -14.24 -1.83
CA SER A 89 -2.80 -13.86 -0.42
C SER A 89 -2.16 -12.49 -0.19
N GLN A 90 -1.59 -11.89 -1.23
CA GLN A 90 -0.98 -10.58 -1.16
C GLN A 90 -2.04 -9.49 -0.90
N THR A 91 -1.59 -8.38 -0.34
CA THR A 91 -2.45 -7.28 0.11
C THR A 91 -1.85 -5.90 -0.15
N ILE A 92 -0.61 -5.81 -0.64
CA ILE A 92 0.04 -4.55 -0.99
C ILE A 92 0.56 -4.63 -2.42
N ASN A 93 0.27 -3.58 -3.20
CA ASN A 93 0.75 -3.39 -4.56
C ASN A 93 1.54 -2.06 -4.63
N ASP A 94 2.59 -2.02 -5.43
CA ASP A 94 3.13 -0.74 -5.88
C ASP A 94 2.30 -0.17 -7.03
N VAL A 95 2.18 1.15 -7.05
CA VAL A 95 1.48 1.89 -8.10
C VAL A 95 2.22 3.18 -8.42
N SER A 96 1.95 3.74 -9.59
CA SER A 96 2.38 5.10 -9.92
C SER A 96 1.86 6.07 -8.87
N CYS A 97 2.72 6.95 -8.35
CA CYS A 97 2.32 7.96 -7.37
C CYS A 97 1.28 8.96 -7.92
N ASN A 98 1.14 9.02 -9.24
CA ASN A 98 0.13 9.82 -9.93
C ASN A 98 -1.15 9.03 -10.25
N ASN A 99 -1.24 7.76 -9.84
CA ASN A 99 -2.36 6.90 -10.18
C ASN A 99 -3.63 7.31 -9.44
N ALA A 100 -4.64 7.81 -10.16
CA ALA A 100 -5.98 8.04 -9.60
C ALA A 100 -6.97 6.92 -9.91
N ILE A 101 -6.60 5.97 -10.77
CA ILE A 101 -7.48 4.91 -11.27
C ILE A 101 -7.35 3.69 -10.35
N GLY A 102 -8.48 3.22 -9.81
CA GLY A 102 -8.51 2.04 -8.94
C GLY A 102 -8.11 2.31 -7.49
N VAL A 103 -7.88 3.57 -7.11
CA VAL A 103 -7.62 3.97 -5.72
C VAL A 103 -8.83 4.70 -5.15
N TRP A 104 -9.43 4.14 -4.11
CA TRP A 104 -10.76 4.53 -3.62
C TRP A 104 -10.74 5.32 -2.31
N GLY A 105 -9.57 5.54 -1.72
CA GLY A 105 -9.41 6.16 -0.42
C GLY A 105 -7.96 6.15 0.05
N ALA A 106 -7.75 6.58 1.29
CA ALA A 106 -6.44 6.61 1.92
C ALA A 106 -6.56 6.20 3.39
N VAL A 107 -5.53 5.55 3.91
CA VAL A 107 -5.44 5.16 5.32
C VAL A 107 -4.57 6.18 6.04
N CYS A 108 -5.18 6.87 7.00
CA CYS A 108 -4.47 7.84 7.83
C CYS A 108 -4.30 7.31 9.26
N GLY A 109 -3.13 7.55 9.84
CA GLY A 109 -2.75 7.10 11.18
C GLY A 109 -2.08 8.19 12.00
N TYR A 110 -1.91 7.88 13.29
CA TYR A 110 -1.13 8.67 14.24
C TYR A 110 -0.61 7.78 15.36
N GLN A 111 0.55 8.14 15.90
CA GLN A 111 1.11 7.45 17.07
C GLN A 111 0.38 7.91 18.34
N LEU A 112 -0.12 6.94 19.11
CA LEU A 112 -0.63 7.16 20.46
C LEU A 112 0.57 7.25 21.41
N ASN A 113 0.64 8.33 22.19
CA ASN A 113 1.66 8.56 23.22
C ASN A 113 1.41 7.72 24.47
#